data_AF-A0A1G4PRQ0-F1
#
_entry.id   AF-A0A1G4PRQ0-F1
#
_cell.length_a   1.000
_cell.length_b   1.000
_cell.length_c   1.000
_cell.angle_alpha   90.00
_cell.angle_beta   90.00
_cell.angle_gamma   90.00
#
_symmetry.space_group_name_H-M   'P 1'
#
loop_
_entity.id
_entity.type
_entity.pdbx_description
1 polymer ?
#
loop_
_entity_poly.entity_id
_entity_poly.type
_entity_poly.pdbx_seq_one_letter_code
_entity_poly.pdbx_strand_id
1 'polypeptide(L)'
;METKLEIELRDVLKKELLLVEEIYRSYLKIKENVDNKNEIGLKEIVNKTKISLENFKEIESRRDQIWKKFTKDKNFGSTYEAVEKLTTIYKKEIYEYLHKLKIGILNIKNLNFIIQNYVNTSLDTLAIIFQDIQESVENVTYKNPYGPKNGCLNEASILINKKL
;
A
#
# COMPACT_ATOMS: atom_id res chain seq x y z
N MET A 1 24.26 2.89 33.21
CA MET A 1 23.44 3.71 32.28
C MET A 1 23.41 3.10 30.89
N GLU A 2 24.56 2.68 30.35
CA GLU A 2 24.67 2.10 29.00
C GLU A 2 23.88 0.80 28.83
N THR A 3 23.95 -0.13 29.78
CA THR A 3 23.17 -1.38 29.75
C THR A 3 21.65 -1.15 29.74
N LYS A 4 21.16 -0.08 30.38
CA LYS A 4 19.73 0.24 30.41
C LYS A 4 19.25 0.71 29.03
N LEU A 5 20.02 1.59 28.38
CA LEU A 5 19.71 2.05 27.01
C LEU A 5 19.82 0.93 25.99
N GLU A 6 20.78 0.01 26.16
CA GLU A 6 20.90 -1.19 25.33
C GLU A 6 19.66 -2.10 25.44
N ILE A 7 19.16 -2.32 26.66
CA ILE A 7 17.91 -3.07 26.90
C ILE A 7 16.71 -2.36 26.27
N GLU A 8 16.57 -1.04 26.48
CA GLU A 8 15.49 -0.24 25.90
C GLU A 8 15.50 -0.29 24.36
N LEU A 9 16.69 -0.22 23.75
CA LEU A 9 16.87 -0.32 22.31
C LEU A 9 16.48 -1.71 21.80
N ARG A 10 16.95 -2.78 22.46
CA ARG A 10 16.56 -4.15 22.11
C ARG A 10 15.04 -4.33 22.18
N ASP A 11 14.41 -3.86 23.25
CA ASP A 11 12.98 -4.07 23.49
C ASP A 11 12.11 -3.29 22.51
N VAL A 12 12.49 -2.06 22.16
CA VAL A 12 11.75 -1.28 21.15
C VAL A 12 11.90 -1.92 19.76
N LEU A 13 13.10 -2.38 19.39
CA LEU A 13 13.33 -3.07 18.11
C LEU A 13 12.56 -4.39 18.02
N LYS A 14 12.47 -5.15 19.12
CA LYS A 14 11.66 -6.37 19.18
C LYS A 14 10.18 -6.09 18.94
N LYS A 15 9.64 -5.04 19.58
CA LYS A 15 8.24 -4.61 19.39
C LYS A 15 7.99 -4.15 17.96
N GLU A 16 8.90 -3.36 17.42
CA GLU A 16 8.85 -2.87 16.04
C GLU A 16 8.84 -4.05 15.06
N LEU A 17 9.68 -5.07 15.28
CA LEU A 17 9.75 -6.24 14.41
C LEU A 17 8.46 -7.04 14.40
N LEU A 18 7.86 -7.29 15.57
CA LEU A 18 6.57 -8.00 15.66
C LEU A 18 5.48 -7.26 14.89
N LEU A 19 5.46 -5.92 14.98
CA LEU A 19 4.49 -5.10 14.27
C LEU A 19 4.73 -5.10 12.76
N VAL A 20 5.98 -5.11 12.29
CA VAL A 20 6.32 -5.26 10.87
C VAL A 20 5.84 -6.60 10.33
N GLU A 21 6.01 -7.69 11.09
CA GLU A 21 5.49 -9.01 10.69
C GLU A 21 3.96 -9.02 10.59
N GLU A 22 3.26 -8.35 11.51
CA GLU A 22 1.80 -8.19 11.47
C GLU A 22 1.33 -7.36 10.26
N ILE A 23 2.00 -6.24 9.98
CA ILE A 23 1.72 -5.41 8.82
C ILE A 23 1.94 -6.22 7.54
N TYR A 24 3.04 -6.96 7.44
CA TYR A 24 3.32 -7.80 6.28
C TYR A 24 2.21 -8.85 6.04
N ARG A 25 1.77 -9.55 7.09
CA ARG A 25 0.63 -10.48 7.00
C ARG A 25 -0.66 -9.78 6.57
N SER A 26 -0.89 -8.56 7.03
CA SER A 26 -2.06 -7.77 6.64
C SER A 26 -2.00 -7.39 5.16
N TYR A 27 -0.83 -7.02 4.64
CA TYR A 27 -0.63 -6.79 3.21
C TYR A 27 -0.82 -8.05 2.35
N LEU A 28 -0.42 -9.22 2.83
CA LEU A 28 -0.72 -10.49 2.13
C LEU A 28 -2.23 -10.71 2.03
N LYS A 29 -2.97 -10.45 3.12
CA LYS A 29 -4.44 -10.51 3.13
C LYS A 29 -5.09 -9.43 2.25
N ILE A 30 -4.52 -8.23 2.16
CA ILE A 30 -4.98 -7.22 1.20
C ILE A 30 -4.86 -7.79 -0.21
N LYS A 31 -3.70 -8.34 -0.58
CA LYS A 31 -3.50 -8.96 -1.89
C LYS A 31 -4.52 -10.07 -2.16
N GLU A 32 -4.71 -10.97 -1.20
CA GLU A 32 -5.69 -12.06 -1.30
C GLU A 32 -7.13 -11.55 -1.52
N ASN A 33 -7.56 -10.53 -0.78
CA ASN A 33 -8.90 -9.95 -0.97
C ASN A 33 -9.04 -9.23 -2.32
N VAL A 34 -7.98 -8.60 -2.81
CA VAL A 34 -7.94 -8.00 -4.16
C VAL A 34 -8.06 -9.06 -5.24
N ASP A 35 -7.29 -10.16 -5.14
CA ASP A 35 -7.34 -11.28 -6.08
C ASP A 35 -8.74 -11.93 -6.11
N ASN A 36 -9.36 -12.08 -4.93
CA ASN A 36 -10.68 -12.70 -4.76
C ASN A 36 -11.85 -11.73 -4.96
N LYS A 37 -11.60 -10.45 -5.29
CA LYS A 37 -12.63 -9.40 -5.44
C LYS A 37 -13.55 -9.26 -4.21
N ASN A 38 -13.02 -9.52 -3.01
CA ASN A 38 -13.77 -9.43 -1.76
C ASN A 38 -13.72 -8.00 -1.18
N GLU A 39 -14.69 -7.18 -1.53
CA GLU A 39 -14.74 -5.77 -1.11
C GLU A 39 -14.85 -5.60 0.42
N ILE A 40 -15.72 -6.38 1.07
CA ILE A 40 -15.96 -6.27 2.52
C ILE A 40 -14.68 -6.64 3.28
N GLY A 41 -14.08 -7.78 2.92
CA GLY A 41 -12.82 -8.23 3.51
C GLY A 41 -11.68 -7.23 3.27
N LEU A 42 -11.62 -6.63 2.08
CA LEU A 42 -10.64 -5.61 1.74
C LEU A 42 -10.78 -4.35 2.62
N LYS A 43 -12.01 -3.83 2.79
CA LYS A 43 -12.27 -2.66 3.66
C LYS A 43 -11.86 -2.93 5.10
N GLU A 44 -12.22 -4.08 5.65
CA GLU A 44 -11.86 -4.46 7.02
C GLU A 44 -10.35 -4.56 7.21
N ILE A 45 -9.64 -5.26 6.31
CA ILE A 45 -8.21 -5.47 6.47
C ILE A 45 -7.41 -4.19 6.25
N VAL A 46 -7.85 -3.31 5.33
CA VAL A 46 -7.22 -2.00 5.12
C VAL A 46 -7.35 -1.13 6.38
N ASN A 47 -8.52 -1.11 7.02
CA ASN A 47 -8.71 -0.36 8.27
C ASN A 47 -7.79 -0.88 9.40
N LYS A 48 -7.69 -2.20 9.57
CA LYS A 48 -6.76 -2.81 10.55
C LYS A 48 -5.30 -2.49 10.24
N THR A 49 -4.94 -2.54 8.96
CA THR A 49 -3.58 -2.23 8.49
C THR A 49 -3.23 -0.77 8.77
N LYS A 50 -4.18 0.16 8.58
CA LYS A 50 -3.99 1.58 8.87
C LYS A 50 -3.65 1.84 10.34
N ILE A 51 -4.39 1.22 11.27
CA ILE A 51 -4.11 1.31 12.71
C ILE A 51 -2.71 0.78 13.03
N SER A 52 -2.34 -0.35 12.42
CA SER A 52 -1.01 -0.96 12.62
C SER A 52 0.12 -0.05 12.10
N LEU A 53 -0.09 0.62 10.97
CA LEU A 53 0.88 1.59 10.41
C LEU A 53 1.02 2.85 11.27
N GLU A 54 -0.06 3.31 11.90
CA GLU A 54 -0.02 4.42 12.85
C GLU A 54 0.78 4.05 14.11
N ASN A 55 0.52 2.86 14.67
CA ASN A 55 1.30 2.30 15.79
C ASN A 55 2.78 2.15 15.42
N PHE A 56 3.08 1.76 14.18
CA PHE A 56 4.46 1.61 13.72
C PHE A 56 5.20 2.95 13.75
N LYS A 57 4.57 4.04 13.31
CA LYS A 57 5.17 5.39 13.36
C LYS A 57 5.45 5.84 14.80
N GLU A 58 4.57 5.50 15.74
CA GLU A 58 4.79 5.82 17.15
C GLU A 58 6.01 5.07 17.72
N ILE A 59 6.11 3.76 17.45
CA ILE A 59 7.24 2.93 17.88
C ILE A 59 8.54 3.40 17.20
N GLU A 60 8.51 3.74 15.92
CA GLU A 60 9.64 4.27 15.18
C GLU A 60 10.16 5.58 15.80
N SER A 61 9.26 6.52 16.11
CA SER A 61 9.62 7.77 16.79
C SER A 61 10.26 7.52 18.14
N ARG A 62 9.74 6.56 18.92
CA ARG A 62 10.32 6.15 20.20
C ARG A 62 11.71 5.52 20.01
N ARG A 63 11.89 4.66 19.01
CA ARG A 63 13.19 4.07 18.67
C ARG A 63 14.19 5.16 18.36
N ASP A 64 13.82 6.17 17.57
CA ASP A 64 14.73 7.26 17.20
C ASP A 64 15.18 8.09 18.41
N GLN A 65 14.28 8.32 19.37
CA GLN A 65 14.65 8.99 20.63
C GLN A 65 15.61 8.15 21.48
N ILE A 66 15.38 6.83 21.57
CA ILE A 66 16.27 5.91 22.28
C ILE A 66 17.62 5.86 21.57
N TRP A 67 17.62 5.81 20.24
CA TRP A 67 18.82 5.74 19.41
C TRP A 67 19.72 6.97 19.63
N LYS A 68 19.17 8.18 19.61
CA LYS A 68 19.93 9.42 19.89
C LYS A 68 20.61 9.40 21.27
N LYS A 69 19.89 8.92 22.29
CA LYS A 69 20.43 8.76 23.65
C LYS A 69 21.51 7.67 23.69
N PHE A 70 21.29 6.57 22.98
CA PHE A 70 22.22 5.45 22.90
C PHE A 70 23.54 5.85 22.24
N THR A 71 23.48 6.62 21.15
CA THR A 71 24.66 7.12 20.43
C THR A 71 25.29 8.36 21.07
N LYS A 72 24.64 8.96 22.07
CA LYS A 72 25.05 10.24 22.68
C LYS A 72 25.22 11.34 21.62
N ASP A 73 24.33 11.35 20.62
CA ASP A 73 24.36 12.22 19.43
C ASP A 73 25.68 12.18 18.63
N LYS A 74 26.50 11.13 18.79
CA LYS A 74 27.69 10.92 17.98
C LYS A 74 27.32 10.36 16.61
N ASN A 75 28.02 10.83 15.58
CA ASN A 75 27.91 10.28 14.24
C ASN A 75 28.78 9.03 14.12
N PHE A 76 28.19 7.95 13.63
CA PHE A 76 28.85 6.70 13.26
C PHE A 76 28.73 6.51 11.75
N GLY A 77 29.70 5.84 11.11
CA GLY A 77 29.65 5.55 9.67
C GLY A 77 28.51 4.61 9.28
N SER A 78 27.98 3.83 10.23
CA SER A 78 26.75 3.06 10.05
C SER A 78 26.05 2.74 11.37
N THR A 79 24.76 2.36 11.29
CA THR A 79 24.01 1.80 12.42
C THR A 79 24.72 0.57 13.01
N TYR A 80 25.31 -0.28 12.16
CA TYR A 80 26.01 -1.47 12.62
C TYR A 80 27.29 -1.14 13.37
N GLU A 81 28.07 -0.16 12.89
CA GLU A 81 29.26 0.32 13.61
C GLU A 81 28.91 0.88 15.00
N ALA A 82 27.80 1.64 15.11
CA ALA A 82 27.34 2.16 16.39
C ALA A 82 27.02 1.03 17.37
N VAL A 83 26.28 0.00 16.93
CA VAL A 83 25.97 -1.17 17.75
C VAL A 83 27.25 -1.92 18.12
N GLU A 84 28.17 -2.14 17.17
CA GLU A 84 29.46 -2.82 17.41
C GLU A 84 30.25 -2.20 18.56
N LYS A 85 30.31 -0.86 18.59
CA LYS A 85 31.11 -0.08 19.54
C LYS A 85 30.43 0.17 20.87
N LEU A 86 29.09 0.22 20.90
CA LEU A 86 28.32 0.68 22.06
C LEU A 86 27.56 -0.43 22.79
N THR A 87 27.35 -1.59 22.17
CA THR A 87 26.68 -2.73 22.81
C THR A 87 27.65 -3.71 23.43
N THR A 88 27.23 -4.35 24.52
CA THR A 88 28.06 -5.32 25.25
C THR A 88 27.38 -6.66 25.47
N ILE A 89 26.05 -6.68 25.65
CA ILE A 89 25.30 -7.87 26.08
C ILE A 89 24.40 -8.39 24.96
N TYR A 90 23.61 -7.51 24.35
CA TYR A 90 22.52 -7.84 23.41
C TYR A 90 22.86 -7.52 21.95
N LYS A 91 24.14 -7.33 21.66
CA LYS A 91 24.66 -7.04 20.32
C LYS A 91 24.07 -7.92 19.22
N LYS A 92 24.10 -9.25 19.42
CA LYS A 92 23.62 -10.23 18.43
C LYS A 92 22.12 -10.05 18.16
N GLU A 93 21.32 -9.86 19.20
CA GLU A 93 19.88 -9.70 19.09
C GLU A 93 19.52 -8.37 18.41
N ILE A 94 20.19 -7.27 18.78
CA ILE A 94 20.00 -5.96 18.17
C ILE A 94 20.33 -6.01 16.67
N TYR A 95 21.43 -6.67 16.29
CA TYR A 95 21.76 -6.90 14.88
C TYR A 95 20.70 -7.72 14.15
N GLU A 96 20.25 -8.82 14.74
CA GLU A 96 19.23 -9.66 14.15
C GLU A 96 17.92 -8.89 13.93
N TYR A 97 17.49 -8.10 14.91
CA TYR A 97 16.28 -7.28 14.78
C TYR A 97 16.43 -6.20 13.71
N LEU A 98 17.53 -5.44 13.69
CA LEU A 98 17.77 -4.43 12.66
C LEU A 98 17.77 -5.04 11.25
N HIS A 99 18.40 -6.20 11.09
CA HIS A 99 18.46 -6.90 9.80
C HIS A 99 17.06 -7.37 9.36
N LYS A 100 16.31 -8.03 10.27
CA LYS A 100 14.94 -8.50 9.97
C LYS A 100 13.98 -7.34 9.70
N LEU A 101 14.10 -6.23 10.43
CA LEU A 101 13.32 -5.01 10.19
C LEU A 101 13.55 -4.46 8.79
N LYS A 102 14.82 -4.35 8.37
CA LYS A 102 15.18 -3.90 7.02
C LYS A 102 14.53 -4.77 5.95
N ILE A 103 14.61 -6.09 6.10
CA ILE A 103 14.00 -7.05 5.16
C ILE A 103 12.47 -6.92 5.18
N GLY A 104 11.86 -6.88 6.35
CA GLY A 104 10.40 -6.80 6.51
C GLY A 104 9.82 -5.53 5.87
N ILE A 105 10.45 -4.38 6.10
CA ILE A 105 10.05 -3.11 5.47
C ILE A 105 10.18 -3.19 3.95
N LEU A 106 11.27 -3.78 3.43
CA LEU A 106 11.45 -3.95 1.98
C LEU A 106 10.35 -4.85 1.39
N ASN A 107 10.02 -5.95 2.05
CA ASN A 107 8.97 -6.87 1.62
C ASN A 107 7.59 -6.20 1.59
N ILE A 108 7.26 -5.39 2.60
CA ILE A 108 6.01 -4.61 2.63
C ILE A 108 5.97 -3.61 1.46
N LYS A 109 7.05 -2.88 1.22
CA LYS A 109 7.14 -1.92 0.10
C LYS A 109 6.93 -2.61 -1.26
N ASN A 110 7.59 -3.75 -1.47
CA ASN A 110 7.45 -4.53 -2.69
C ASN A 110 6.01 -5.04 -2.87
N LEU A 111 5.40 -5.58 -1.81
CA LEU A 111 4.04 -6.07 -1.85
C LEU A 111 3.03 -4.96 -2.12
N ASN A 112 3.21 -3.79 -1.51
CA ASN A 112 2.41 -2.60 -1.78
C ASN A 112 2.52 -2.17 -3.24
N PHE A 113 3.73 -2.15 -3.81
CA PHE A 113 3.95 -1.81 -5.22
C PHE A 113 3.23 -2.78 -6.17
N ILE A 114 3.30 -4.08 -5.88
CA ILE A 114 2.60 -5.12 -6.67
C ILE A 114 1.09 -4.88 -6.65
N ILE A 115 0.51 -4.66 -5.46
CA ILE A 115 -0.93 -4.41 -5.31
C ILE A 115 -1.34 -3.13 -6.06
N GLN A 116 -0.56 -2.05 -5.92
CA GLN A 116 -0.83 -0.78 -6.61
C GLN A 116 -0.83 -0.93 -8.13
N ASN A 117 0.16 -1.63 -8.71
CA ASN A 117 0.21 -1.87 -10.15
C ASN A 117 -1.01 -2.67 -10.62
N TYR A 118 -1.38 -3.72 -9.90
CA TYR A 118 -2.55 -4.52 -10.25
C TYR A 118 -3.84 -3.69 -10.27
N VAL A 119 -4.05 -2.85 -9.25
CA VAL A 119 -5.22 -1.97 -9.17
C VAL A 119 -5.22 -0.96 -10.32
N ASN A 120 -4.09 -0.31 -10.60
CA ASN A 120 -3.98 0.67 -11.69
C ASN A 120 -4.26 0.04 -13.06
N THR A 121 -3.63 -1.10 -13.38
CA THR A 121 -3.88 -1.80 -14.65
C THR A 121 -5.35 -2.23 -14.79
N SER A 122 -5.99 -2.63 -13.70
CA SER A 122 -7.41 -2.99 -13.71
C SER A 122 -8.30 -1.77 -14.02
N LEU A 123 -7.98 -0.60 -13.46
CA LEU A 123 -8.70 0.65 -13.73
C LEU A 123 -8.49 1.12 -15.17
N ASP A 124 -7.27 1.04 -15.70
CA ASP A 124 -6.96 1.40 -17.09
C ASP A 124 -7.74 0.52 -18.07
N THR A 125 -7.79 -0.79 -17.81
CA THR A 125 -8.55 -1.74 -18.64
C THR A 125 -10.05 -1.43 -18.62
N LEU A 126 -10.60 -1.12 -17.44
CA LEU A 126 -12.01 -0.71 -17.33
C LEU A 126 -12.28 0.57 -18.10
N ALA A 127 -11.38 1.55 -18.05
CA ALA A 127 -11.53 2.81 -18.79
C ALA A 127 -11.58 2.59 -20.31
N ILE A 128 -10.72 1.72 -20.85
CA ILE A 128 -10.73 1.34 -22.28
C ILE A 128 -12.07 0.68 -22.65
N ILE A 129 -12.53 -0.31 -21.86
CA ILE A 129 -13.81 -1.00 -22.13
C ILE A 129 -14.98 0.00 -22.12
N PHE A 130 -15.01 0.94 -21.18
CA PHE A 130 -16.07 1.96 -21.15
C PHE A 130 -16.00 2.92 -22.34
N GLN A 131 -14.80 3.30 -22.78
CA GLN A 131 -14.61 4.12 -23.98
C GLN A 131 -15.15 3.38 -25.23
N ASP A 132 -14.81 2.11 -25.41
CA ASP A 132 -15.30 1.29 -26.53
C ASP A 132 -16.84 1.19 -26.53
N ILE A 133 -17.45 1.01 -25.34
CA ILE A 133 -18.91 1.00 -25.18
C ILE A 133 -19.50 2.37 -25.53
N GLN A 134 -18.91 3.47 -25.08
CA GLN A 134 -19.39 4.83 -25.38
C GLN A 134 -19.35 5.13 -26.87
N GLU A 135 -18.24 4.84 -27.55
CA GLU A 135 -18.11 4.99 -29.00
C GLU A 135 -19.14 4.12 -29.74
N SER A 136 -19.40 2.90 -29.24
CA SER A 136 -20.44 2.03 -29.81
C SER A 136 -21.83 2.64 -29.66
N VAL A 137 -22.16 3.22 -28.50
CA VAL A 137 -23.44 3.91 -28.24
C VAL A 137 -23.60 5.15 -29.11
N GLU A 138 -22.55 5.95 -29.28
CA GLU A 138 -22.57 7.12 -30.18
C GLU A 138 -22.86 6.74 -31.64
N ASN A 139 -22.45 5.52 -32.05
CA ASN A 139 -22.70 4.98 -33.38
C ASN A 139 -24.07 4.30 -33.55
N VAL A 140 -24.90 4.21 -32.50
CA VAL A 140 -26.28 3.69 -32.63
C VAL A 140 -27.18 4.78 -33.21
N THR A 141 -27.42 4.73 -34.52
CA THR A 141 -28.49 5.51 -35.16
C THR A 141 -29.86 4.90 -34.87
N TYR A 142 -30.72 5.59 -34.14
CA TYR A 142 -32.13 5.23 -34.00
C TYR A 142 -32.87 5.50 -35.32
N LYS A 143 -33.28 4.44 -36.02
CA LYS A 143 -34.26 4.52 -37.12
C LYS A 143 -35.65 4.36 -36.52
N ASN A 144 -36.47 5.41 -36.60
CA ASN A 144 -37.86 5.37 -36.15
C ASN A 144 -38.66 4.30 -36.94
N PRO A 145 -39.12 3.20 -36.32
CA PRO A 145 -39.86 2.15 -37.01
C PRO A 145 -41.26 2.60 -37.47
N TYR A 146 -41.73 3.77 -37.02
CA TYR A 146 -43.01 4.38 -37.39
C TYR A 146 -42.87 5.56 -38.36
N GLY A 147 -41.69 5.82 -38.93
CA GLY A 147 -41.49 6.86 -39.94
C GLY A 147 -42.18 6.55 -41.28
N PRO A 148 -42.63 7.56 -42.04
CA PRO A 148 -43.41 7.35 -43.26
C PRO A 148 -42.60 6.58 -44.32
N LYS A 149 -43.19 5.51 -44.88
CA LYS A 149 -42.53 4.63 -45.87
C LYS A 149 -42.15 5.33 -47.18
N ASN A 150 -42.72 6.51 -47.48
CA ASN A 150 -42.43 7.32 -48.66
C ASN A 150 -42.57 8.80 -48.28
N GLY A 151 -41.47 9.51 -47.98
CA GLY A 151 -41.52 10.96 -47.81
C GLY A 151 -40.34 11.56 -47.04
N CYS A 152 -39.56 12.39 -47.73
CA CYS A 152 -38.52 13.33 -47.24
C CYS A 152 -37.44 12.81 -46.28
N LEU A 153 -36.19 12.80 -46.79
CA LEU A 153 -34.92 12.45 -46.12
C LEU A 153 -34.56 13.24 -44.84
N ASN A 154 -35.43 14.13 -44.34
CA ASN A 154 -35.11 15.04 -43.24
C ASN A 154 -35.69 14.65 -41.87
N GLU A 155 -36.39 13.52 -41.75
CA GLU A 155 -36.85 13.03 -40.45
C GLU A 155 -36.43 11.58 -40.22
N ALA A 156 -35.99 11.28 -38.99
CA ALA A 156 -35.61 9.95 -38.47
C ALA A 156 -34.15 9.50 -38.62
N SER A 157 -33.20 10.37 -38.27
CA SER A 157 -31.95 9.90 -37.65
C SER A 157 -31.61 10.85 -36.51
N ILE A 158 -32.28 10.68 -35.37
CA ILE A 158 -31.86 11.34 -34.14
C ILE A 158 -30.63 10.56 -33.66
N LEU A 159 -29.45 11.15 -33.86
CA LEU A 159 -28.24 10.76 -33.14
C LEU A 159 -28.54 10.90 -31.65
N ILE A 160 -28.46 9.80 -30.91
CA ILE A 160 -28.81 9.74 -29.48
C ILE A 160 -27.90 10.66 -28.64
N ASN A 161 -26.72 11.04 -29.17
CA ASN A 161 -25.75 11.91 -28.50
C ASN A 161 -25.44 13.19 -29.28
N LYS A 162 -26.39 14.13 -29.37
CA LYS A 162 -25.99 15.55 -29.44
C LYS A 162 -25.95 16.08 -28.01
N LYS A 163 -24.74 16.19 -27.46
CA LYS A 163 -24.46 16.90 -26.19
C LYS A 163 -25.27 18.20 -26.14
N LEU A 164 -26.08 18.34 -25.08
CA LEU A 164 -26.58 19.63 -24.59
C LEU A 164 -25.49 20.32 -23.79
#